data_AF-A0A969KBU5-F1
#
_entry.id   AF-A0A969KBU5-F1
#
_cell.length_a   1.000
_cell.length_b   1.000
_cell.length_c   1.000
_cell.angle_alpha   90.00
_cell.angle_beta   90.00
_cell.angle_gamma   90.00
#
_symmetry.space_group_name_H-M   'P 1'
#
loop_
_entity.id
_entity.type
_entity.pdbx_description
1 polymer ?
#
loop_
_entity_poly.entity_id
_entity_poly.type
_entity_poly.pdbx_seq_one_letter_code
_entity_poly.pdbx_strand_id
1 'polypeptide(L)'
;MPEAIAAAPSDPDTIIYVDDFVTTPGDFTIPNFVQVRSRGPEQRLDTNELGNIQIPLSGNRTSPLINGTVTMGNDTVLSGLTITPPAGQSAVVADGITNASILDNIIENLDFATGAPPNFRFDGAIQIANTTGTVEIARNTIRNINDTANGYVSGIEVTNITGNVAIADNTIEDINFGGNEDSAGIFIDEFSDVGQATISITGNTISRTNAYGIYATYIDNDANVTLEIISNQITDIANEAGIYVGDIEDKAIANITIANNILTNINDDDGIDFAYIYGDAIANISISNNTLTNINDDGIDFDGIEGNANATITVSNNNLTNIGEDGIDFADIYGEAIANISIANNTLTNISYDGITFAYIYDDATANINIANNTLTNISYDAIYFDDIEDNANATITITNNTIDGNAGTTDDGIEFFYIENNAIANTTVTGNRITGVDNDAIYFGDFEDDVNATIIVSDNIIDGAGGITRDGIEFSFFEDQRSPILRLRAIG
;
A
#
# COMPACT_ATOMS: atom_id res chain seq x y z
N MET A 1 36.77 19.62 1.97
CA MET A 1 35.59 19.20 2.74
C MET A 1 35.87 17.97 3.59
N PRO A 2 36.35 16.81 3.07
CA PRO A 2 36.59 15.64 3.93
C PRO A 2 37.50 15.91 5.12
N GLU A 3 38.58 16.68 4.92
CA GLU A 3 39.46 17.12 6.02
C GLU A 3 38.75 18.01 7.05
N ALA A 4 37.83 18.87 6.61
CA ALA A 4 37.06 19.74 7.51
C ALA A 4 36.02 18.94 8.30
N ILE A 5 35.38 17.95 7.66
CA ILE A 5 34.46 17.01 8.30
C ILE A 5 35.21 16.14 9.33
N ALA A 6 36.35 15.59 8.95
CA ALA A 6 37.16 14.78 9.86
C ALA A 6 37.73 15.56 11.05
N ALA A 7 37.93 16.88 10.89
CA ALA A 7 38.40 17.77 11.95
C ALA A 7 37.27 18.39 12.78
N ALA A 8 36.01 18.20 12.40
CA ALA A 8 34.87 18.79 13.07
C ALA A 8 34.69 18.19 14.47
N PRO A 9 34.51 19.02 15.51
CA PRO A 9 34.17 18.51 16.83
C PRO A 9 32.79 17.85 16.80
N SER A 10 32.63 16.79 17.58
CA SER A 10 31.32 16.14 17.78
C SER A 10 30.50 16.97 18.76
N ASP A 11 29.84 18.00 18.25
CA ASP A 11 29.09 19.01 19.00
C ASP A 11 27.85 19.42 18.19
N PRO A 12 26.64 19.45 18.79
CA PRO A 12 25.37 19.71 18.08
C PRO A 12 25.28 21.07 17.38
N ASP A 13 26.10 22.04 17.79
CA ASP A 13 26.17 23.36 17.18
C ASP A 13 27.14 23.40 15.98
N THR A 14 27.78 22.26 15.64
CA THR A 14 28.77 22.19 14.57
C THR A 14 28.11 22.13 13.20
N ILE A 15 28.28 23.19 12.43
CA ILE A 15 27.78 23.30 11.06
C ILE A 15 28.97 23.44 10.09
N ILE A 16 29.01 22.54 9.12
CA ILE A 16 29.90 22.61 7.96
C ILE A 16 29.06 23.11 6.80
N TYR A 17 29.28 24.37 6.44
CA TYR A 17 28.62 24.99 5.29
C TYR A 17 29.47 24.88 4.04
N VAL A 18 28.92 24.24 3.01
CA VAL A 18 29.58 23.96 1.74
C VAL A 18 29.09 24.95 0.68
N ASP A 19 29.96 25.88 0.29
CA ASP A 19 29.71 26.82 -0.81
C ASP A 19 30.02 26.15 -2.17
N ASP A 20 31.26 25.72 -2.37
CA ASP A 20 31.68 25.08 -3.61
C ASP A 20 32.87 24.15 -3.37
N PHE A 21 33.15 23.29 -4.34
CA PHE A 21 34.31 22.41 -4.34
C PHE A 21 35.34 22.84 -5.37
N VAL A 22 36.58 23.03 -4.91
CA VAL A 22 37.74 23.11 -5.83
C VAL A 22 38.03 21.74 -6.44
N THR A 23 37.78 20.67 -5.67
CA THR A 23 37.90 19.26 -6.07
C THR A 23 36.71 18.50 -5.52
N THR A 24 36.01 17.77 -6.39
CA THR A 24 34.88 16.91 -6.03
C THR A 24 35.30 15.90 -4.96
N PRO A 25 34.69 15.90 -3.77
CA PRO A 25 35.00 14.92 -2.73
C PRO A 25 34.58 13.51 -3.15
N GLY A 26 35.34 12.51 -2.69
CA GLY A 26 34.90 11.11 -2.66
C GLY A 26 34.16 10.79 -1.36
N ASP A 27 34.19 9.53 -0.94
CA ASP A 27 33.49 9.04 0.25
C ASP A 27 33.89 9.75 1.54
N PHE A 28 32.94 9.92 2.45
CA PHE A 28 33.21 10.43 3.80
C PHE A 28 32.11 10.05 4.79
N THR A 29 32.45 10.12 6.08
CA THR A 29 31.52 9.93 7.20
C THR A 29 31.29 11.25 7.90
N ILE A 30 30.03 11.59 8.19
CA ILE A 30 29.66 12.72 9.03
C ILE A 30 29.77 12.28 10.50
N PRO A 31 30.62 12.91 11.33
CA PRO A 31 30.70 12.59 12.75
C PRO A 31 29.38 12.88 13.46
N ASN A 32 29.13 12.20 14.58
CA ASN A 32 27.94 12.46 15.39
C ASN A 32 27.81 13.95 15.73
N PHE A 33 26.57 14.44 15.76
CA PHE A 33 26.18 15.82 16.04
C PHE A 33 26.62 16.87 15.02
N VAL A 34 27.25 16.46 13.90
CA VAL A 34 27.69 17.38 12.86
C VAL A 34 26.62 17.56 11.79
N GLN A 35 26.40 18.81 11.40
CA GLN A 35 25.50 19.19 10.31
C GLN A 35 26.32 19.57 9.07
N VAL A 36 26.07 18.92 7.93
CA VAL A 36 26.62 19.29 6.63
C VAL A 36 25.50 19.89 5.78
N ARG A 37 25.65 21.18 5.47
CA ARG A 37 24.65 21.96 4.71
C ARG A 37 25.32 22.63 3.52
N SER A 38 24.57 22.87 2.46
CA SER A 38 25.08 23.54 1.26
C SER A 38 24.31 24.83 0.92
N ARG A 39 24.83 25.58 -0.06
CA ARG A 39 24.17 26.78 -0.62
C ARG A 39 22.96 26.52 -1.53
N GLY A 40 22.69 25.27 -1.89
CA GLY A 40 21.66 24.88 -2.86
C GLY A 40 20.25 25.38 -2.45
N PRO A 41 19.63 24.76 -1.44
CA PRO A 41 18.38 25.23 -0.85
C PRO A 41 18.60 26.45 0.07
N GLU A 42 17.53 27.16 0.42
CA GLU A 42 17.59 28.21 1.44
C GLU A 42 17.89 27.58 2.80
N GLN A 43 18.99 28.01 3.43
CA GLN A 43 19.40 27.50 4.72
C GLN A 43 19.20 28.59 5.77
N ARG A 44 18.51 28.25 6.85
CA ARG A 44 18.19 29.16 7.94
C ARG A 44 18.69 28.58 9.26
N LEU A 45 19.29 29.44 10.08
CA LEU A 45 19.78 29.10 11.42
C LEU A 45 18.99 29.92 12.43
N ASP A 46 18.42 29.25 13.42
CA ASP A 46 17.86 29.94 14.57
C ASP A 46 18.99 30.23 15.57
N THR A 47 19.17 31.50 15.89
CA THR A 47 20.23 31.98 16.77
C THR A 47 19.61 32.68 17.97
N ASN A 48 20.22 32.51 19.14
CA ASN A 48 19.71 33.12 20.37
C ASN A 48 19.66 34.65 20.30
N GLU A 49 20.63 35.27 19.60
CA GLU A 49 20.78 36.72 19.55
C GLU A 49 20.04 37.39 18.40
N LEU A 50 20.02 36.76 17.22
CA LEU A 50 19.54 37.37 15.98
C LEU A 50 18.27 36.69 15.45
N GLY A 51 17.77 35.67 16.16
CA GLY A 51 16.65 34.83 15.74
C GLY A 51 17.01 34.05 14.48
N ASN A 52 16.02 33.86 13.62
CA ASN A 52 16.15 33.09 12.39
C ASN A 52 16.87 33.89 11.29
N ILE A 53 18.12 33.53 11.00
CA ILE A 53 18.97 34.14 9.98
C ILE A 53 19.19 33.17 8.81
N GLN A 54 19.01 33.66 7.58
CA GLN A 54 19.43 32.93 6.40
C GLN A 54 20.97 32.95 6.26
N ILE A 55 21.58 31.77 6.06
CA ILE A 55 23.02 31.66 5.80
C ILE A 55 23.33 32.39 4.48
N PRO A 56 24.35 33.28 4.45
CA PRO A 56 24.74 33.97 3.22
C PRO A 56 24.93 33.01 2.05
N LEU A 57 24.41 33.41 0.89
CA LEU A 57 24.47 32.68 -0.38
C LEU A 57 23.62 31.40 -0.48
N SER A 58 22.91 30.99 0.57
CA SER A 58 21.97 29.87 0.49
C SER A 58 20.75 30.20 -0.38
N GLY A 59 20.11 29.18 -0.95
CA GLY A 59 18.97 29.32 -1.86
C GLY A 59 19.35 29.69 -3.29
N ASN A 60 20.63 29.55 -3.66
CA ASN A 60 21.10 29.91 -5.00
C ASN A 60 20.92 28.81 -6.05
N ARG A 61 20.33 27.66 -5.66
CA ARG A 61 20.03 26.48 -6.50
C ARG A 61 21.25 25.82 -7.14
N THR A 62 22.46 26.07 -6.62
CA THR A 62 23.69 25.41 -7.07
C THR A 62 24.15 24.44 -5.98
N SER A 63 23.90 23.14 -6.19
CA SER A 63 24.26 22.08 -5.26
C SER A 63 25.69 21.59 -5.50
N PRO A 64 26.59 21.66 -4.51
CA PRO A 64 27.93 21.10 -4.63
C PRO A 64 27.89 19.58 -4.86
N LEU A 65 28.72 19.07 -5.79
CA LEU A 65 28.77 17.66 -6.18
C LEU A 65 29.69 16.84 -5.26
N ILE A 66 29.18 15.70 -4.77
CA ILE A 66 29.91 14.61 -4.14
C ILE A 66 29.97 13.44 -5.12
N ASN A 67 31.16 12.89 -5.35
CA ASN A 67 31.37 11.71 -6.19
C ASN A 67 31.84 10.54 -5.32
N GLY A 68 30.95 10.11 -4.42
CA GLY A 68 31.24 9.21 -3.32
C GLY A 68 29.99 8.90 -2.50
N THR A 69 30.12 8.01 -1.53
CA THR A 69 29.08 7.68 -0.53
C THR A 69 29.23 8.55 0.72
N VAL A 70 28.10 9.00 1.25
CA VAL A 70 28.02 9.73 2.53
C VAL A 70 27.50 8.80 3.62
N THR A 71 28.33 8.49 4.61
CA THR A 71 27.91 7.74 5.80
C THR A 71 27.46 8.70 6.90
N MET A 72 26.25 8.52 7.41
CA MET A 72 25.66 9.35 8.45
C MET A 72 26.12 8.91 9.85
N GLY A 73 26.32 9.88 10.74
CA GLY A 73 26.47 9.66 12.18
C GLY A 73 25.17 9.90 12.93
N ASN A 74 25.19 9.72 14.24
CA ASN A 74 24.05 10.05 15.11
C ASN A 74 23.83 11.55 15.21
N ASP A 75 22.57 11.98 15.20
CA ASP A 75 22.14 13.37 15.33
C ASP A 75 22.79 14.27 14.25
N THR A 76 22.86 13.76 13.02
CA THR A 76 23.49 14.46 11.89
C THR A 76 22.46 15.02 10.91
N VAL A 77 22.88 16.02 10.14
CA VAL A 77 22.08 16.59 9.05
C VAL A 77 22.92 16.57 7.78
N LEU A 78 22.36 16.10 6.68
CA LEU A 78 22.92 16.17 5.34
C LEU A 78 21.95 16.93 4.43
N SER A 79 22.35 18.10 3.93
CA SER A 79 21.44 18.91 3.12
C SER A 79 22.03 19.69 1.97
N GLY A 80 21.32 19.69 0.84
CA GLY A 80 21.55 20.55 -0.31
C GLY A 80 22.65 20.07 -1.26
N LEU A 81 23.11 18.83 -1.18
CA LEU A 81 24.20 18.33 -2.01
C LEU A 81 23.67 17.61 -3.25
N THR A 82 24.48 17.57 -4.31
CA THR A 82 24.31 16.59 -5.38
C THR A 82 25.24 15.41 -5.09
N ILE A 83 24.75 14.18 -5.14
CA ILE A 83 25.52 12.98 -4.81
C ILE A 83 25.41 11.98 -5.96
N THR A 84 26.57 11.58 -6.48
CA THR A 84 26.71 10.53 -7.50
C THR A 84 27.72 9.52 -6.98
N PRO A 85 27.27 8.43 -6.33
CA PRO A 85 28.19 7.46 -5.77
C PRO A 85 28.87 6.63 -6.88
N PRO A 86 29.98 5.95 -6.58
CA PRO A 86 30.53 4.94 -7.47
C PRO A 86 29.51 3.82 -7.74
N ALA A 87 29.66 3.11 -8.86
CA ALA A 87 28.81 1.97 -9.19
C ALA A 87 28.82 0.91 -8.06
N GLY A 88 27.64 0.34 -7.78
CA GLY A 88 27.42 -0.66 -6.73
C GLY A 88 27.42 -0.09 -5.31
N GLN A 89 27.19 1.21 -5.13
CA GLN A 89 27.14 1.84 -3.80
C GLN A 89 25.95 2.79 -3.67
N SER A 90 25.35 2.83 -2.48
CA SER A 90 24.36 3.83 -2.09
C SER A 90 24.99 5.23 -2.03
N ALA A 91 24.19 6.26 -2.30
CA ALA A 91 24.61 7.64 -2.17
C ALA A 91 24.72 8.07 -0.71
N VAL A 92 23.76 7.63 0.11
CA VAL A 92 23.71 7.91 1.56
C VAL A 92 23.45 6.62 2.31
N VAL A 93 24.22 6.39 3.37
CA VAL A 93 24.06 5.22 4.26
C VAL A 93 23.92 5.71 5.70
N ALA A 94 22.85 5.29 6.36
CA ALA A 94 22.57 5.57 7.76
C ALA A 94 22.24 4.27 8.48
N ASP A 95 23.28 3.61 9.00
CA ASP A 95 23.19 2.30 9.65
C ASP A 95 23.58 2.39 11.13
N GLY A 96 22.73 1.84 12.00
CA GLY A 96 22.99 1.77 13.44
C GLY A 96 22.94 3.15 14.11
N ILE A 97 22.10 4.05 13.61
CA ILE A 97 21.96 5.41 14.13
C ILE A 97 20.70 5.58 14.98
N THR A 98 20.71 6.58 15.85
CA THR A 98 19.53 7.03 16.59
C THR A 98 18.77 8.06 15.77
N ASN A 99 19.38 9.20 15.45
CA ASN A 99 18.70 10.26 14.69
C ASN A 99 19.53 10.72 13.48
N ALA A 100 18.87 11.09 12.38
CA ALA A 100 19.48 11.81 11.26
C ALA A 100 18.43 12.53 10.41
N SER A 101 18.85 13.56 9.70
CA SER A 101 18.03 14.22 8.66
C SER A 101 18.76 14.27 7.33
N ILE A 102 18.15 13.77 6.26
CA ILE A 102 18.65 13.78 4.88
C ILE A 102 17.69 14.63 4.05
N LEU A 103 18.09 15.86 3.75
CA LEU A 103 17.17 16.91 3.31
C LEU A 103 17.60 17.59 2.02
N ASP A 104 16.70 17.81 1.07
CA ASP A 104 16.94 18.71 -0.07
C ASP A 104 18.16 18.32 -0.93
N ASN A 105 18.49 17.02 -1.01
CA ASN A 105 19.61 16.52 -1.82
C ASN A 105 19.14 16.10 -3.22
N ILE A 106 20.07 16.11 -4.17
CA ILE A 106 19.88 15.55 -5.51
C ILE A 106 20.75 14.31 -5.60
N ILE A 107 20.14 13.13 -5.74
CA ILE A 107 20.81 11.85 -5.85
C ILE A 107 20.54 11.32 -7.26
N GLU A 108 21.60 11.10 -8.04
CA GLU A 108 21.43 10.76 -9.45
C GLU A 108 22.51 9.85 -10.01
N ASN A 109 22.12 9.10 -11.04
CA ASN A 109 22.98 8.25 -11.87
C ASN A 109 23.65 7.13 -11.06
N LEU A 110 22.84 6.40 -10.30
CA LEU A 110 23.30 5.20 -9.60
C LEU A 110 23.24 4.02 -10.56
N ASP A 111 24.28 3.19 -10.51
CA ASP A 111 24.40 1.99 -11.31
C ASP A 111 24.86 0.84 -10.40
N PHE A 112 23.96 -0.06 -10.03
CA PHE A 112 24.27 -1.18 -9.14
C PHE A 112 24.87 -2.40 -9.89
N ALA A 113 25.03 -2.29 -11.21
CA ALA A 113 25.36 -3.36 -12.16
C ALA A 113 26.64 -4.18 -11.97
N THR A 114 27.55 -3.89 -11.02
CA THR A 114 28.92 -4.45 -11.09
C THR A 114 29.40 -5.21 -9.84
N GLY A 115 29.34 -6.53 -9.92
CA GLY A 115 30.37 -7.41 -9.35
C GLY A 115 30.15 -7.96 -7.93
N ALA A 116 29.01 -7.69 -7.30
CA ALA A 116 28.64 -8.39 -6.07
C ALA A 116 28.04 -9.77 -6.39
N PRO A 117 28.35 -10.83 -5.62
CA PRO A 117 27.71 -12.14 -5.79
C PRO A 117 26.18 -12.03 -5.57
N PRO A 118 25.37 -12.87 -6.24
CA PRO A 118 23.90 -12.79 -6.35
C PRO A 118 23.13 -13.11 -5.05
N ASN A 119 23.71 -12.86 -3.89
CA ASN A 119 23.03 -13.12 -2.63
C ASN A 119 22.38 -11.83 -2.15
N PHE A 120 21.08 -11.67 -2.41
CA PHE A 120 20.12 -10.75 -1.78
C PHE A 120 20.75 -9.47 -1.22
N ARG A 121 21.29 -8.63 -2.11
CA ARG A 121 21.61 -7.25 -1.75
C ARG A 121 20.44 -6.40 -2.16
N PHE A 122 19.79 -5.83 -1.16
CA PHE A 122 18.95 -4.66 -1.30
C PHE A 122 19.90 -3.46 -1.33
N ASP A 123 19.88 -2.71 -2.44
CA ASP A 123 20.72 -1.55 -2.64
C ASP A 123 19.82 -0.32 -2.93
N GLY A 124 19.53 0.46 -1.88
CA GLY A 124 18.83 1.75 -1.97
C GLY A 124 19.76 2.92 -2.29
N ALA A 125 19.26 3.94 -3.01
CA ALA A 125 20.02 5.18 -3.21
C ALA A 125 20.26 5.93 -1.89
N ILE A 126 19.25 5.93 -1.01
CA ILE A 126 19.37 6.23 0.41
C ILE A 126 19.06 4.94 1.18
N GLN A 127 20.00 4.47 1.99
CA GLN A 127 19.83 3.28 2.82
C GLN A 127 19.77 3.65 4.30
N ILE A 128 18.68 3.27 4.96
CA ILE A 128 18.47 3.40 6.41
C ILE A 128 18.38 1.99 7.00
N ALA A 129 19.21 1.70 7.99
CA ALA A 129 19.22 0.39 8.64
C ALA A 129 19.40 0.52 10.16
N ASN A 130 18.86 -0.44 10.91
CA ASN A 130 19.13 -0.60 12.34
C ASN A 130 18.89 0.68 13.17
N THR A 131 17.84 1.42 12.84
CA THR A 131 17.56 2.73 13.48
C THR A 131 16.67 2.57 14.71
N THR A 132 17.05 3.25 15.79
CA THR A 132 16.36 3.20 17.10
C THR A 132 15.69 4.52 17.51
N GLY A 133 16.02 5.63 16.85
CA GLY A 133 15.41 6.95 17.08
C GLY A 133 14.65 7.44 15.86
N THR A 134 14.77 8.72 15.52
CA THR A 134 14.02 9.33 14.42
C THR A 134 14.93 9.68 13.24
N VAL A 135 14.63 9.12 12.08
CA VAL A 135 15.25 9.50 10.80
C VAL A 135 14.24 10.22 9.92
N GLU A 136 14.65 11.36 9.38
CA GLU A 136 13.87 12.15 8.41
C GLU A 136 14.56 12.14 7.05
N ILE A 137 13.84 11.73 6.02
CA ILE A 137 14.26 11.83 4.62
C ILE A 137 13.26 12.71 3.91
N ALA A 138 13.62 13.95 3.59
CA ALA A 138 12.66 14.88 3.02
C ALA A 138 13.17 15.75 1.88
N ARG A 139 12.27 16.01 0.91
CA ARG A 139 12.49 16.92 -0.22
C ARG A 139 13.71 16.58 -1.07
N ASN A 140 14.11 15.31 -1.10
CA ASN A 140 15.18 14.86 -1.97
C ASN A 140 14.64 14.59 -3.38
N THR A 141 15.49 14.77 -4.38
CA THR A 141 15.24 14.31 -5.75
C THR A 141 16.15 13.12 -6.02
N ILE A 142 15.58 11.95 -6.27
CA ILE A 142 16.28 10.69 -6.51
C ILE A 142 15.91 10.22 -7.91
N ARG A 143 16.90 10.05 -8.79
CA ARG A 143 16.59 9.67 -10.18
C ARG A 143 17.68 8.92 -10.93
N ASN A 144 17.29 8.29 -12.03
CA ASN A 144 18.18 7.52 -12.91
C ASN A 144 18.92 6.43 -12.12
N ILE A 145 18.16 5.67 -11.33
CA ILE A 145 18.70 4.54 -10.59
C ILE A 145 18.57 3.35 -11.51
N ASN A 146 19.71 2.75 -11.87
CA ASN A 146 19.74 1.61 -12.77
C ASN A 146 20.39 0.42 -12.06
N ASP A 147 19.85 -0.75 -12.32
CA ASP A 147 20.57 -2.00 -12.07
C ASP A 147 20.42 -2.95 -13.25
N THR A 148 21.54 -3.57 -13.59
CA THR A 148 21.62 -4.59 -14.64
C THR A 148 22.12 -5.93 -14.10
N ALA A 149 22.48 -5.98 -12.81
CA ALA A 149 22.65 -7.22 -12.06
C ALA A 149 21.29 -7.59 -11.45
N ASN A 150 20.99 -8.87 -11.26
CA ASN A 150 19.71 -9.39 -10.74
C ASN A 150 19.46 -9.03 -9.25
N GLY A 151 19.58 -7.76 -8.86
CA GLY A 151 19.43 -7.27 -7.49
C GLY A 151 18.13 -6.51 -7.25
N TYR A 152 17.84 -6.24 -5.98
CA TYR A 152 16.74 -5.38 -5.55
C TYR A 152 17.24 -3.95 -5.49
N VAL A 153 16.56 -3.03 -6.17
CA VAL A 153 16.98 -1.64 -6.21
C VAL A 153 15.85 -0.71 -5.87
N SER A 154 16.16 0.26 -5.02
CA SER A 154 15.19 1.24 -4.58
C SER A 154 15.72 2.67 -4.57
N GLY A 155 14.80 3.63 -4.65
CA GLY A 155 15.14 5.03 -4.39
C GLY A 155 15.51 5.22 -2.91
N ILE A 156 14.66 4.72 -2.02
CA ILE A 156 14.87 4.73 -0.57
C ILE A 156 14.66 3.32 -0.04
N GLU A 157 15.62 2.83 0.74
CA GLU A 157 15.56 1.56 1.43
C GLU A 157 15.54 1.79 2.94
N VAL A 158 14.65 1.08 3.62
CA VAL A 158 14.50 1.13 5.07
C VAL A 158 14.44 -0.30 5.61
N THR A 159 15.40 -0.70 6.44
CA THR A 159 15.49 -2.05 6.99
C THR A 159 15.64 -2.05 8.50
N ASN A 160 15.08 -3.07 9.17
CA ASN A 160 15.37 -3.38 10.58
C ASN A 160 15.17 -2.16 11.52
N ILE A 161 13.98 -1.58 11.50
CA ILE A 161 13.65 -0.35 12.25
C ILE A 161 12.96 -0.66 13.57
N THR A 162 13.44 -0.06 14.66
CA THR A 162 12.80 -0.06 15.99
C THR A 162 12.47 1.36 16.47
N GLY A 163 12.59 2.33 15.58
CA GLY A 163 12.33 3.75 15.80
C GLY A 163 11.30 4.31 14.83
N ASN A 164 11.45 5.60 14.51
CA ASN A 164 10.58 6.31 13.58
C ASN A 164 11.33 6.69 12.31
N VAL A 165 10.77 6.39 11.15
CA VAL A 165 11.30 6.85 9.86
C VAL A 165 10.21 7.65 9.15
N ALA A 166 10.52 8.91 8.84
CA ALA A 166 9.64 9.80 8.09
C ALA A 166 10.24 10.08 6.71
N ILE A 167 9.52 9.68 5.65
CA ILE A 167 9.88 9.87 4.26
C ILE A 167 8.88 10.85 3.64
N ALA A 168 9.29 12.11 3.47
CA ALA A 168 8.36 13.19 3.13
C ALA A 168 8.74 14.02 1.91
N ASP A 169 7.78 14.29 1.03
CA ASP A 169 7.92 15.24 -0.08
C ASP A 169 9.11 14.95 -1.02
N ASN A 170 9.53 13.70 -1.16
CA ASN A 170 10.60 13.32 -2.08
C ASN A 170 10.06 13.16 -3.51
N THR A 171 10.91 13.42 -4.50
CA THR A 171 10.66 13.08 -5.90
C THR A 171 11.57 11.91 -6.28
N ILE A 172 10.98 10.77 -6.63
CA ILE A 172 11.67 9.54 -6.99
C ILE A 172 11.23 9.17 -8.40
N GLU A 173 12.15 9.14 -9.36
CA GLU A 173 11.81 8.87 -10.75
C GLU A 173 12.87 8.03 -11.48
N ASP A 174 12.46 7.30 -12.52
CA ASP A 174 13.39 6.52 -13.34
C ASP A 174 14.18 5.50 -12.50
N ILE A 175 13.45 4.65 -11.77
CA ILE A 175 14.01 3.49 -11.07
C ILE A 175 13.89 2.31 -12.03
N ASN A 176 14.92 2.15 -12.84
CA ASN A 176 14.90 1.21 -13.95
C ASN A 176 15.68 -0.06 -13.59
N PHE A 177 14.98 -1.18 -13.67
CA PHE A 177 15.56 -2.49 -13.48
C PHE A 177 15.42 -3.30 -14.76
N GLY A 178 16.51 -3.93 -15.22
CA GLY A 178 16.61 -4.64 -16.50
C GLY A 178 15.83 -5.96 -16.64
N GLY A 179 14.67 -6.11 -15.98
CA GLY A 179 13.75 -7.24 -16.14
C GLY A 179 13.55 -8.15 -14.93
N ASN A 180 13.34 -7.60 -13.73
CA ASN A 180 12.99 -8.33 -12.50
C ASN A 180 11.93 -7.55 -11.71
N GLU A 181 11.16 -8.30 -10.95
CA GLU A 181 9.89 -7.98 -10.26
C GLU A 181 10.11 -7.16 -8.95
N ASP A 182 11.33 -6.71 -8.69
CA ASP A 182 11.77 -6.46 -7.31
C ASP A 182 12.29 -5.02 -7.02
N SER A 183 12.10 -4.09 -7.96
CA SER A 183 12.53 -2.69 -7.79
C SER A 183 11.42 -1.80 -7.25
N ALA A 184 11.71 -0.90 -6.31
CA ALA A 184 10.69 -0.02 -5.73
C ALA A 184 11.11 1.45 -5.70
N GLY A 185 10.15 2.38 -5.75
CA GLY A 185 10.43 3.77 -5.41
C GLY A 185 10.91 3.88 -3.96
N ILE A 186 10.13 3.32 -3.05
CA ILE A 186 10.45 3.16 -1.62
C ILE A 186 10.30 1.70 -1.25
N PHE A 187 11.34 1.14 -0.65
CA PHE A 187 11.39 -0.23 -0.17
C PHE A 187 11.54 -0.23 1.35
N ILE A 188 10.64 -0.93 2.04
CA ILE A 188 10.69 -1.17 3.47
C ILE A 188 10.81 -2.68 3.64
N ASP A 189 11.86 -3.10 4.32
CA ASP A 189 12.14 -4.51 4.50
C ASP A 189 12.31 -4.91 5.97
N GLU A 190 11.78 -6.09 6.24
CA GLU A 190 11.91 -6.86 7.47
C GLU A 190 11.52 -6.06 8.72
N PHE A 191 10.25 -6.17 9.12
CA PHE A 191 9.82 -5.85 10.47
C PHE A 191 9.86 -7.08 11.38
N SER A 192 10.96 -7.84 11.40
CA SER A 192 11.05 -9.05 12.22
C SER A 192 11.69 -8.82 13.57
N ASP A 193 11.06 -9.30 14.65
CA ASP A 193 11.51 -9.13 16.04
C ASP A 193 11.76 -7.65 16.45
N VAL A 194 11.24 -6.71 15.66
CA VAL A 194 11.36 -5.28 15.92
C VAL A 194 10.35 -4.89 16.99
N GLY A 195 10.82 -4.27 18.07
CA GLY A 195 9.95 -3.90 19.19
C GLY A 195 8.73 -3.08 18.76
N GLN A 196 8.91 -1.79 18.49
CA GLN A 196 7.86 -0.93 17.97
C GLN A 196 8.46 -0.07 16.85
N ALA A 197 7.87 -0.08 15.66
CA ALA A 197 8.33 0.70 14.52
C ALA A 197 7.20 1.62 14.02
N THR A 198 7.55 2.86 13.68
CA THR A 198 6.62 3.77 12.98
C THR A 198 7.27 4.25 11.69
N ILE A 199 6.65 3.98 10.55
CA ILE A 199 7.10 4.49 9.26
C ILE A 199 5.99 5.33 8.64
N SER A 200 6.34 6.57 8.27
CA SER A 200 5.41 7.51 7.64
C SER A 200 5.97 7.94 6.29
N ILE A 201 5.27 7.60 5.22
CA ILE A 201 5.57 7.94 3.83
C ILE A 201 4.53 8.95 3.37
N THR A 202 4.90 10.23 3.36
CA THR A 202 3.95 11.33 3.11
C THR A 202 4.33 12.23 1.94
N GLY A 203 3.41 12.53 1.04
CA GLY A 203 3.59 13.61 0.06
C GLY A 203 4.64 13.32 -1.04
N ASN A 204 5.09 12.08 -1.20
CA ASN A 204 6.12 11.75 -2.18
C ASN A 204 5.53 11.65 -3.59
N THR A 205 6.33 11.98 -4.60
CA THR A 205 6.03 11.73 -6.01
C THR A 205 6.96 10.63 -6.50
N ILE A 206 6.39 9.49 -6.88
CA ILE A 206 7.10 8.29 -7.33
C ILE A 206 6.63 8.01 -8.76
N SER A 207 7.56 7.88 -9.70
CA SER A 207 7.19 7.60 -11.09
C SER A 207 8.19 6.76 -11.85
N ARG A 208 7.72 6.04 -12.88
CA ARG A 208 8.58 5.28 -13.79
C ARG A 208 9.49 4.32 -13.02
N THR A 209 8.89 3.53 -12.14
CA THR A 209 9.56 2.41 -11.47
C THR A 209 9.22 1.12 -12.22
N ASN A 210 10.12 0.14 -12.19
CA ASN A 210 9.91 -1.09 -12.93
C ASN A 210 8.93 -2.05 -12.24
N ALA A 211 8.93 -2.14 -10.91
CA ALA A 211 8.08 -3.08 -10.18
C ALA A 211 7.11 -2.35 -9.27
N TYR A 212 7.51 -1.89 -8.08
CA TYR A 212 6.61 -1.25 -7.12
C TYR A 212 6.76 0.26 -7.06
N GLY A 213 5.69 0.96 -6.70
CA GLY A 213 5.78 2.34 -6.22
C GLY A 213 6.34 2.38 -4.80
N ILE A 214 5.62 1.74 -3.87
CA ILE A 214 6.02 1.51 -2.49
C ILE A 214 5.88 0.02 -2.20
N TYR A 215 6.92 -0.58 -1.64
CA TYR A 215 6.95 -2.00 -1.28
C TYR A 215 7.33 -2.13 0.20
N ALA A 216 6.42 -2.63 1.03
CA ALA A 216 6.71 -3.11 2.37
C ALA A 216 6.63 -4.65 2.42
N THR A 217 7.73 -5.35 2.73
CA THR A 217 7.82 -6.81 2.55
C THR A 217 7.06 -7.63 3.59
N TYR A 218 7.54 -7.67 4.84
CA TYR A 218 7.03 -8.58 5.85
C TYR A 218 6.83 -7.89 7.19
N ILE A 219 5.69 -8.15 7.83
CA ILE A 219 5.37 -7.76 9.20
C ILE A 219 5.11 -9.04 10.00
N ASP A 220 6.16 -9.60 10.64
CA ASP A 220 6.14 -10.96 11.19
C ASP A 220 6.47 -11.04 12.69
N ASN A 221 6.57 -12.26 13.21
CA ASN A 221 6.97 -12.59 14.58
C ASN A 221 6.20 -11.77 15.64
N ASP A 222 6.90 -11.11 16.56
CA ASP A 222 6.33 -10.30 17.66
C ASP A 222 6.32 -8.79 17.32
N ALA A 223 6.34 -8.42 16.04
CA ALA A 223 6.48 -7.03 15.62
C ALA A 223 5.26 -6.16 15.94
N ASN A 224 5.50 -4.88 16.24
CA ASN A 224 4.43 -3.88 16.41
C ASN A 224 4.70 -2.69 15.49
N VAL A 225 4.00 -2.67 14.36
CA VAL A 225 4.26 -1.74 13.26
C VAL A 225 3.11 -0.75 13.11
N THR A 226 3.46 0.52 12.95
CA THR A 226 2.56 1.53 12.39
C THR A 226 3.12 1.99 11.04
N LEU A 227 2.37 1.73 9.97
CA LEU A 227 2.72 2.13 8.62
C LEU A 227 1.70 3.14 8.09
N GLU A 228 2.15 4.34 7.77
CA GLU A 228 1.33 5.41 7.21
C GLU A 228 1.81 5.75 5.80
N ILE A 229 0.97 5.54 4.79
CA ILE A 229 1.25 5.91 3.39
C ILE A 229 0.20 6.95 2.99
N ILE A 230 0.58 8.24 3.03
CA ILE A 230 -0.38 9.35 2.96
C ILE A 230 -0.02 10.35 1.87
N SER A 231 -1.00 10.74 1.04
CA SER A 231 -0.84 11.84 0.08
C SER A 231 0.29 11.67 -0.93
N ASN A 232 0.65 10.43 -1.28
CA ASN A 232 1.65 10.16 -2.30
C ASN A 232 1.02 10.17 -3.70
N GLN A 233 1.81 10.54 -4.70
CA GLN A 233 1.48 10.39 -6.11
C GLN A 233 2.39 9.32 -6.71
N ILE A 234 1.80 8.22 -7.19
CA ILE A 234 2.50 7.05 -7.72
C ILE A 234 2.01 6.83 -9.14
N THR A 235 2.91 6.90 -10.12
CA THR A 235 2.49 6.87 -11.54
C THR A 235 3.44 6.09 -12.44
N ASP A 236 2.89 5.45 -13.46
CA ASP A 236 3.65 4.74 -14.51
C ASP A 236 4.55 3.64 -13.89
N ILE A 237 3.91 2.69 -13.22
CA ILE A 237 4.54 1.54 -12.58
C ILE A 237 4.38 0.33 -13.53
N ALA A 238 5.48 -0.35 -13.83
CA ALA A 238 5.52 -1.21 -15.02
C ALA A 238 5.01 -2.65 -14.80
N ASN A 239 5.45 -3.34 -13.74
CA ASN A 239 5.22 -4.79 -13.62
C ASN A 239 4.53 -5.23 -12.31
N GLU A 240 4.45 -4.39 -11.29
CA GLU A 240 3.85 -4.79 -10.00
C GLU A 240 2.99 -3.65 -9.42
N ALA A 241 2.50 -3.86 -8.20
CA ALA A 241 1.56 -2.99 -7.54
C ALA A 241 2.06 -1.56 -7.32
N GLY A 242 1.09 -0.62 -7.30
CA GLY A 242 1.37 0.76 -6.90
C GLY A 242 1.87 0.85 -5.45
N ILE A 243 1.16 0.19 -4.55
CA ILE A 243 1.54 0.00 -3.14
C ILE A 243 1.35 -1.47 -2.81
N TYR A 244 2.44 -2.14 -2.42
CA TYR A 244 2.42 -3.51 -1.92
C TYR A 244 2.73 -3.55 -0.44
N VAL A 245 1.91 -4.28 0.32
CA VAL A 245 2.17 -4.67 1.70
C VAL A 245 2.14 -6.19 1.75
N GLY A 246 3.30 -6.82 1.89
CA GLY A 246 3.37 -8.27 1.98
C GLY A 246 2.93 -8.80 3.35
N ASP A 247 3.31 -10.04 3.64
CA ASP A 247 2.66 -10.83 4.67
C ASP A 247 2.66 -10.18 6.06
N ILE A 248 1.52 -10.31 6.74
CA ILE A 248 1.32 -9.96 8.15
C ILE A 248 1.07 -11.26 8.92
N GLU A 249 2.10 -11.76 9.60
CA GLU A 249 2.13 -13.15 10.07
C GLU A 249 2.49 -13.32 11.55
N ASP A 250 2.46 -14.58 12.00
CA ASP A 250 2.78 -14.99 13.36
C ASP A 250 2.00 -14.24 14.45
N LYS A 251 2.61 -13.34 15.23
CA LYS A 251 1.94 -12.58 16.32
C LYS A 251 2.04 -11.09 16.07
N ALA A 252 2.31 -10.69 14.83
CA ALA A 252 2.56 -9.32 14.52
C ALA A 252 1.30 -8.49 14.74
N ILE A 253 1.50 -7.24 15.15
CA ILE A 253 0.45 -6.23 15.31
C ILE A 253 0.72 -5.14 14.29
N ALA A 254 -0.07 -5.12 13.23
CA ALA A 254 0.05 -4.13 12.17
C ALA A 254 -1.06 -3.08 12.27
N ASN A 255 -0.68 -1.80 12.24
CA ASN A 255 -1.60 -0.67 12.12
C ASN A 255 -1.25 0.09 10.84
N ILE A 256 -2.04 -0.12 9.79
CA ILE A 256 -1.71 0.35 8.44
C ILE A 256 -2.76 1.35 8.00
N THR A 257 -2.30 2.53 7.57
CA THR A 257 -3.15 3.58 7.01
C THR A 257 -2.64 3.97 5.63
N ILE A 258 -3.45 3.75 4.59
CA ILE A 258 -3.19 4.18 3.22
C ILE A 258 -4.23 5.22 2.86
N ALA A 259 -3.86 6.50 2.81
CA ALA A 259 -4.83 7.56 2.64
C ALA A 259 -4.45 8.72 1.71
N ASN A 260 -5.43 9.24 0.97
CA ASN A 260 -5.27 10.40 0.09
C ASN A 260 -4.21 10.22 -1.01
N ASN A 261 -3.85 9.00 -1.39
CA ASN A 261 -2.88 8.73 -2.44
C ASN A 261 -3.54 8.82 -3.83
N ILE A 262 -2.74 9.13 -4.84
CA ILE A 262 -3.13 9.12 -6.25
C ILE A 262 -2.26 8.11 -6.97
N LEU A 263 -2.86 7.04 -7.46
CA LEU A 263 -2.20 5.96 -8.20
C LEU A 263 -2.71 5.99 -9.64
N THR A 264 -1.80 6.06 -10.61
CA THR A 264 -2.17 6.16 -12.03
C THR A 264 -1.27 5.33 -12.94
N ASN A 265 -1.86 4.59 -13.89
CA ASN A 265 -1.13 3.76 -14.85
C ASN A 265 -0.21 2.73 -14.15
N ILE A 266 -0.83 1.82 -13.41
CA ILE A 266 -0.17 0.62 -12.90
C ILE A 266 -0.48 -0.49 -13.91
N ASN A 267 0.55 -1.04 -14.56
CA ASN A 267 0.36 -1.65 -15.88
C ASN A 267 0.21 -3.17 -15.90
N ASP A 268 0.57 -3.88 -14.84
CA ASP A 268 0.58 -5.36 -14.84
C ASP A 268 -0.12 -5.97 -13.63
N ASP A 269 -0.42 -5.17 -12.61
CA ASP A 269 -0.79 -5.60 -11.27
C ASP A 269 -1.64 -4.51 -10.57
N ASP A 270 -1.88 -4.66 -9.28
CA ASP A 270 -2.87 -3.93 -8.50
C ASP A 270 -2.53 -2.48 -8.16
N GLY A 271 -3.56 -1.72 -7.80
CA GLY A 271 -3.38 -0.40 -7.22
C GLY A 271 -2.74 -0.52 -5.85
N ILE A 272 -3.44 -1.18 -4.94
CA ILE A 272 -3.03 -1.42 -3.56
C ILE A 272 -3.21 -2.90 -3.28
N ASP A 273 -2.10 -3.60 -3.05
CA ASP A 273 -2.06 -5.04 -2.81
C ASP A 273 -1.66 -5.30 -1.35
N PHE A 274 -2.41 -6.21 -0.72
CA PHE A 274 -2.02 -6.88 0.50
C PHE A 274 -1.90 -8.38 0.25
N ALA A 275 -0.73 -8.93 0.57
CA ALA A 275 -0.54 -10.37 0.62
C ALA A 275 -1.27 -11.01 1.83
N TYR A 276 -0.73 -12.09 2.40
CA TYR A 276 -1.44 -12.88 3.39
C TYR A 276 -1.43 -12.24 4.79
N ILE A 277 -2.59 -12.26 5.46
CA ILE A 277 -2.72 -11.98 6.89
C ILE A 277 -2.98 -13.31 7.61
N TYR A 278 -1.97 -13.84 8.31
CA TYR A 278 -2.02 -15.22 8.81
C TYR A 278 -1.40 -15.44 10.20
N GLY A 279 -1.50 -16.68 10.71
CA GLY A 279 -1.02 -17.03 12.05
C GLY A 279 -1.94 -16.51 13.16
N ASP A 280 -1.37 -15.96 14.23
CA ASP A 280 -2.07 -15.25 15.32
C ASP A 280 -2.02 -13.71 15.13
N ALA A 281 -1.78 -13.22 13.90
CA ALA A 281 -1.56 -11.81 13.62
C ALA A 281 -2.80 -10.95 13.90
N ILE A 282 -2.57 -9.67 14.24
CA ILE A 282 -3.61 -8.66 14.43
C ILE A 282 -3.36 -7.51 13.45
N ALA A 283 -4.20 -7.42 12.42
CA ALA A 283 -4.10 -6.39 11.40
C ALA A 283 -5.23 -5.36 11.52
N ASN A 284 -4.88 -4.08 11.65
CA ASN A 284 -5.82 -2.96 11.61
C ASN A 284 -5.49 -2.10 10.38
N ILE A 285 -6.28 -2.26 9.32
CA ILE A 285 -5.99 -1.69 8.01
C ILE A 285 -7.07 -0.67 7.64
N SER A 286 -6.65 0.53 7.26
CA SER A 286 -7.54 1.63 6.83
C SER A 286 -7.08 2.20 5.50
N ILE A 287 -7.87 1.97 4.44
CA ILE A 287 -7.63 2.47 3.09
C ILE A 287 -8.68 3.54 2.78
N SER A 288 -8.29 4.81 2.66
CA SER A 288 -9.28 5.88 2.48
C SER A 288 -8.89 7.06 1.62
N ASN A 289 -9.89 7.63 0.93
CA ASN A 289 -9.72 8.84 0.12
C ASN A 289 -8.66 8.71 -0.98
N ASN A 290 -8.32 7.48 -1.42
CA ASN A 290 -7.39 7.26 -2.50
C ASN A 290 -8.09 7.42 -3.86
N THR A 291 -7.34 7.82 -4.88
CA THR A 291 -7.78 7.85 -6.27
C THR A 291 -6.90 6.91 -7.08
N LEU A 292 -7.50 5.86 -7.63
CA LEU A 292 -6.85 4.83 -8.42
C LEU A 292 -7.39 4.92 -9.84
N THR A 293 -6.52 5.00 -10.84
CA THR A 293 -6.96 5.18 -12.23
C THR A 293 -6.06 4.47 -13.23
N ASN A 294 -6.67 3.73 -14.16
CA ASN A 294 -5.95 2.91 -15.14
C ASN A 294 -5.02 1.92 -14.43
N ILE A 295 -5.63 0.99 -13.71
CA ILE A 295 -4.96 -0.14 -13.08
C ILE A 295 -5.27 -1.36 -13.93
N ASN A 296 -4.27 -2.19 -14.22
CA ASN A 296 -4.44 -3.32 -15.14
C ASN A 296 -5.07 -4.54 -14.47
N ASP A 297 -4.85 -4.69 -13.17
CA ASP A 297 -5.45 -5.75 -12.36
C ASP A 297 -6.49 -5.14 -11.40
N ASP A 298 -6.47 -5.49 -10.12
CA ASP A 298 -7.43 -5.02 -9.12
C ASP A 298 -7.13 -3.60 -8.63
N GLY A 299 -8.19 -2.92 -8.20
CA GLY A 299 -8.04 -1.63 -7.55
C GLY A 299 -7.36 -1.79 -6.20
N ILE A 300 -7.97 -2.59 -5.34
CA ILE A 300 -7.51 -2.88 -3.99
C ILE A 300 -7.70 -4.36 -3.76
N ASP A 301 -6.62 -5.09 -3.53
CA ASP A 301 -6.65 -6.53 -3.29
C ASP A 301 -6.21 -6.91 -1.88
N PHE A 302 -6.73 -8.05 -1.43
CA PHE A 302 -6.30 -8.81 -0.27
C PHE A 302 -6.24 -10.30 -0.62
N ASP A 303 -5.05 -10.81 -0.89
CA ASP A 303 -4.76 -12.21 -1.20
C ASP A 303 -5.42 -13.19 -0.22
N GLY A 304 -5.32 -12.91 1.09
CA GLY A 304 -5.83 -13.87 2.07
C GLY A 304 -5.84 -13.43 3.53
N ILE A 305 -6.83 -13.92 4.28
CA ILE A 305 -6.94 -13.81 5.73
C ILE A 305 -7.16 -15.21 6.31
N GLU A 306 -6.16 -15.77 6.97
CA GLU A 306 -6.14 -17.20 7.31
C GLU A 306 -5.64 -17.53 8.73
N GLY A 307 -5.65 -18.81 9.08
CA GLY A 307 -5.14 -19.29 10.36
C GLY A 307 -5.98 -18.81 11.53
N ASN A 308 -5.38 -18.20 12.55
CA ASN A 308 -6.09 -17.59 13.69
C ASN A 308 -6.06 -16.05 13.61
N ALA A 309 -5.81 -15.49 12.43
CA ALA A 309 -5.60 -14.06 12.27
C ALA A 309 -6.85 -13.26 12.66
N ASN A 310 -6.65 -12.05 13.17
CA ASN A 310 -7.71 -11.10 13.47
C ASN A 310 -7.51 -9.82 12.67
N ALA A 311 -8.25 -9.70 11.58
CA ALA A 311 -8.18 -8.57 10.68
C ALA A 311 -9.38 -7.63 10.90
N THR A 312 -9.10 -6.34 11.03
CA THR A 312 -10.10 -5.27 10.95
C THR A 312 -9.71 -4.36 9.79
N ILE A 313 -10.51 -4.40 8.72
CA ILE A 313 -10.22 -3.75 7.45
C ILE A 313 -11.32 -2.74 7.14
N THR A 314 -10.94 -1.50 6.85
CA THR A 314 -11.85 -0.43 6.44
C THR A 314 -11.41 0.16 5.12
N VAL A 315 -12.26 0.05 4.09
CA VAL A 315 -12.04 0.65 2.77
C VAL A 315 -13.09 1.72 2.54
N SER A 316 -12.71 3.00 2.51
CA SER A 316 -13.72 4.08 2.44
C SER A 316 -13.35 5.32 1.65
N ASN A 317 -14.35 5.91 0.99
CA ASN A 317 -14.21 7.15 0.23
C ASN A 317 -13.15 7.08 -0.88
N ASN A 318 -12.82 5.89 -1.39
CA ASN A 318 -11.90 5.73 -2.50
C ASN A 318 -12.63 5.94 -3.84
N ASN A 319 -11.90 6.42 -4.84
CA ASN A 319 -12.39 6.60 -6.20
C ASN A 319 -11.55 5.74 -7.17
N LEU A 320 -12.13 4.67 -7.67
CA LEU A 320 -11.51 3.68 -8.54
C LEU A 320 -12.10 3.82 -9.93
N THR A 321 -11.27 3.98 -10.96
CA THR A 321 -11.75 4.22 -12.33
C THR A 321 -10.87 3.55 -13.38
N ASN A 322 -11.49 2.82 -14.31
CA ASN A 322 -10.78 2.05 -15.33
C ASN A 322 -9.82 1.04 -14.68
N ILE A 323 -10.41 0.04 -14.03
CA ILE A 323 -9.71 -1.06 -13.37
C ILE A 323 -9.89 -2.32 -14.24
N GLY A 324 -8.83 -3.10 -14.39
CA GLY A 324 -8.75 -4.16 -15.39
C GLY A 324 -9.26 -5.51 -14.90
N GLU A 325 -9.32 -5.72 -13.58
CA GLU A 325 -10.06 -6.80 -12.93
C GLU A 325 -11.11 -6.22 -11.98
N ASP A 326 -11.09 -6.60 -10.70
CA ASP A 326 -12.04 -6.20 -9.66
C ASP A 326 -11.75 -4.81 -9.09
N GLY A 327 -12.80 -4.16 -8.60
CA GLY A 327 -12.64 -2.88 -7.91
C GLY A 327 -11.96 -3.07 -6.56
N ILE A 328 -12.53 -3.93 -5.73
CA ILE A 328 -12.02 -4.27 -4.40
C ILE A 328 -12.20 -5.78 -4.24
N ASP A 329 -11.10 -6.54 -4.17
CA ASP A 329 -11.13 -7.98 -3.97
C ASP A 329 -10.69 -8.38 -2.56
N PHE A 330 -11.23 -9.51 -2.12
CA PHE A 330 -10.83 -10.31 -0.99
C PHE A 330 -10.86 -11.77 -1.45
N ALA A 331 -9.71 -12.26 -1.91
CA ALA A 331 -9.61 -13.58 -2.51
C ALA A 331 -9.97 -14.70 -1.50
N ASP A 332 -9.30 -14.76 -0.34
CA ASP A 332 -9.51 -15.85 0.61
C ASP A 332 -9.73 -15.39 2.08
N ILE A 333 -10.73 -15.97 2.76
CA ILE A 333 -10.93 -15.86 4.21
C ILE A 333 -11.19 -17.25 4.81
N TYR A 334 -10.22 -17.83 5.51
CA TYR A 334 -10.29 -19.24 5.92
C TYR A 334 -9.60 -19.62 7.24
N GLY A 335 -9.65 -20.90 7.63
CA GLY A 335 -9.15 -21.40 8.91
C GLY A 335 -10.04 -21.03 10.10
N GLU A 336 -9.45 -20.53 11.18
CA GLU A 336 -10.14 -19.94 12.35
C GLU A 336 -10.10 -18.40 12.32
N ALA A 337 -9.85 -17.81 11.14
CA ALA A 337 -9.64 -16.37 11.00
C ALA A 337 -10.90 -15.57 11.36
N ILE A 338 -10.68 -14.36 11.89
CA ILE A 338 -11.74 -13.40 12.21
C ILE A 338 -11.51 -12.15 11.36
N ALA A 339 -12.34 -11.97 10.34
CA ALA A 339 -12.32 -10.80 9.46
C ALA A 339 -13.47 -9.85 9.79
N ASN A 340 -13.16 -8.58 10.07
CA ASN A 340 -14.14 -7.52 10.27
C ASN A 340 -13.92 -6.45 9.18
N ILE A 341 -14.76 -6.49 8.15
CA ILE A 341 -14.55 -5.76 6.90
C ILE A 341 -15.66 -4.72 6.72
N SER A 342 -15.28 -3.47 6.48
CA SER A 342 -16.21 -2.36 6.20
C SER A 342 -15.81 -1.62 4.94
N ILE A 343 -16.64 -1.71 3.91
CA ILE A 343 -16.45 -1.06 2.60
C ILE A 343 -17.52 0.02 2.43
N ALA A 344 -17.14 1.31 2.49
CA ALA A 344 -18.15 2.36 2.51
C ALA A 344 -17.81 3.66 1.76
N ASN A 345 -18.82 4.23 1.10
CA ASN A 345 -18.73 5.50 0.38
C ASN A 345 -17.69 5.51 -0.75
N ASN A 346 -17.32 4.35 -1.31
CA ASN A 346 -16.43 4.26 -2.45
C ASN A 346 -17.20 4.55 -3.75
N THR A 347 -16.49 5.07 -4.76
CA THR A 347 -16.99 5.22 -6.13
C THR A 347 -16.15 4.36 -7.05
N LEU A 348 -16.79 3.38 -7.68
CA LEU A 348 -16.16 2.43 -8.60
C LEU A 348 -16.79 2.65 -9.98
N THR A 349 -15.98 2.87 -11.00
CA THR A 349 -16.47 3.18 -12.35
C THR A 349 -15.62 2.56 -13.45
N ASN A 350 -16.24 1.92 -14.43
CA ASN A 350 -15.54 1.22 -15.51
C ASN A 350 -14.60 0.16 -14.95
N ILE A 351 -15.19 -0.83 -14.28
CA ILE A 351 -14.47 -1.98 -13.75
C ILE A 351 -14.71 -3.15 -14.72
N SER A 352 -13.66 -3.86 -15.07
CA SER A 352 -13.69 -4.85 -16.16
C SER A 352 -14.11 -6.24 -15.67
N TYR A 353 -14.07 -6.45 -14.36
CA TYR A 353 -14.61 -7.61 -13.68
C TYR A 353 -15.69 -7.18 -12.68
N ASP A 354 -15.68 -7.65 -11.44
CA ASP A 354 -16.64 -7.33 -10.41
C ASP A 354 -16.33 -6.00 -9.71
N GLY A 355 -17.34 -5.40 -9.10
CA GLY A 355 -17.15 -4.17 -8.34
C GLY A 355 -16.46 -4.43 -7.00
N ILE A 356 -17.05 -5.31 -6.20
CA ILE A 356 -16.55 -5.71 -4.88
C ILE A 356 -16.71 -7.22 -4.77
N THR A 357 -15.62 -7.91 -4.50
CA THR A 357 -15.56 -9.37 -4.51
C THR A 357 -15.15 -9.92 -3.16
N PHE A 358 -15.73 -11.08 -2.86
CA PHE A 358 -15.29 -12.00 -1.82
C PHE A 358 -15.32 -13.37 -2.45
N ALA A 359 -14.17 -13.87 -2.92
CA ALA A 359 -14.15 -15.14 -3.62
C ALA A 359 -14.45 -16.28 -2.62
N TYR A 360 -13.57 -16.57 -1.67
CA TYR A 360 -13.78 -17.72 -0.78
C TYR A 360 -13.87 -17.34 0.71
N ILE A 361 -14.94 -17.79 1.37
CA ILE A 361 -15.09 -17.76 2.83
C ILE A 361 -15.37 -19.19 3.32
N TYR A 362 -14.36 -19.89 3.82
CA TYR A 362 -14.44 -21.32 4.10
C TYR A 362 -13.82 -21.75 5.44
N ASP A 363 -13.85 -23.04 5.74
CA ASP A 363 -13.48 -23.63 7.04
C ASP A 363 -14.25 -23.00 8.22
N ASP A 364 -13.64 -22.88 9.40
CA ASP A 364 -14.26 -22.32 10.61
C ASP A 364 -14.17 -20.78 10.67
N ALA A 365 -13.92 -20.12 9.53
CA ALA A 365 -13.68 -18.68 9.48
C ALA A 365 -14.93 -17.87 9.88
N THR A 366 -14.70 -16.71 10.50
CA THR A 366 -15.77 -15.78 10.87
C THR A 366 -15.57 -14.44 10.15
N ALA A 367 -16.45 -14.15 9.20
CA ALA A 367 -16.42 -12.91 8.43
C ALA A 367 -17.61 -11.99 8.80
N ASN A 368 -17.33 -10.78 9.24
CA ASN A 368 -18.32 -9.73 9.47
C ASN A 368 -18.14 -8.63 8.43
N ILE A 369 -19.00 -8.60 7.42
CA ILE A 369 -18.84 -7.79 6.21
C ILE A 369 -19.96 -6.75 6.14
N ASN A 370 -19.58 -5.48 6.01
CA ASN A 370 -20.51 -4.37 5.82
C ASN A 370 -20.15 -3.53 4.60
N ILE A 371 -21.02 -3.54 3.58
CA ILE A 371 -20.86 -2.82 2.31
C ILE A 371 -21.92 -1.73 2.24
N ALA A 372 -21.55 -0.45 2.39
CA ALA A 372 -22.51 0.62 2.59
C ALA A 372 -22.26 1.92 1.81
N ASN A 373 -23.30 2.46 1.19
CA ASN A 373 -23.29 3.76 0.50
C ASN A 373 -22.25 3.87 -0.64
N ASN A 374 -21.84 2.75 -1.25
CA ASN A 374 -20.97 2.78 -2.42
C ASN A 374 -21.75 3.13 -3.68
N THR A 375 -21.07 3.74 -4.66
CA THR A 375 -21.60 3.98 -6.01
C THR A 375 -20.80 3.16 -7.00
N LEU A 376 -21.46 2.23 -7.66
CA LEU A 376 -20.86 1.31 -8.62
C LEU A 376 -21.51 1.55 -9.98
N THR A 377 -20.71 1.83 -11.01
CA THR A 377 -21.23 2.23 -12.32
C THR A 377 -20.40 1.66 -13.46
N ASN A 378 -21.05 1.11 -14.48
CA ASN A 378 -20.34 0.49 -15.60
C ASN A 378 -19.35 -0.58 -15.11
N ILE A 379 -19.88 -1.50 -14.31
CA ILE A 379 -19.20 -2.75 -13.94
C ILE A 379 -19.48 -3.77 -15.05
N SER A 380 -18.56 -4.70 -15.27
CA SER A 380 -18.67 -5.63 -16.41
C SER A 380 -19.20 -7.00 -16.00
N TYR A 381 -19.01 -7.41 -14.74
CA TYR A 381 -19.58 -8.62 -14.15
C TYR A 381 -20.51 -8.20 -13.00
N ASP A 382 -20.46 -8.78 -11.81
CA ASP A 382 -21.33 -8.42 -10.69
C ASP A 382 -20.89 -7.13 -10.01
N ALA A 383 -21.85 -6.29 -9.59
CA ALA A 383 -21.44 -5.10 -8.84
C ALA A 383 -20.93 -5.48 -7.44
N ILE A 384 -21.54 -6.49 -6.80
CA ILE A 384 -21.07 -7.05 -5.53
C ILE A 384 -21.21 -8.57 -5.62
N TYR A 385 -20.09 -9.27 -5.55
CA TYR A 385 -20.01 -10.72 -5.72
C TYR A 385 -19.56 -11.42 -4.42
N PHE A 386 -20.16 -12.56 -4.16
CA PHE A 386 -19.71 -13.53 -3.16
C PHE A 386 -19.72 -14.90 -3.85
N ASP A 387 -18.55 -15.48 -4.12
CA ASP A 387 -18.45 -16.78 -4.81
C ASP A 387 -18.90 -17.89 -3.84
N ASP A 388 -18.08 -18.19 -2.84
CA ASP A 388 -18.26 -19.35 -1.96
C ASP A 388 -18.30 -18.97 -0.48
N ILE A 389 -19.33 -19.44 0.22
CA ILE A 389 -19.38 -19.46 1.68
C ILE A 389 -19.63 -20.90 2.14
N GLU A 390 -18.59 -21.59 2.61
CA GLU A 390 -18.62 -23.04 2.81
C GLU A 390 -17.90 -23.55 4.07
N ASP A 391 -17.85 -24.88 4.22
CA ASP A 391 -17.05 -25.61 5.22
C ASP A 391 -17.13 -25.18 6.69
N ASN A 392 -18.34 -24.84 7.14
CA ASN A 392 -18.69 -24.32 8.48
C ASN A 392 -18.41 -22.83 8.70
N ALA A 393 -18.10 -22.08 7.63
CA ALA A 393 -17.82 -20.67 7.72
C ALA A 393 -19.04 -19.91 8.26
N ASN A 394 -18.76 -18.85 9.02
CA ASN A 394 -19.77 -18.01 9.64
C ASN A 394 -19.66 -16.57 9.13
N ALA A 395 -20.43 -16.29 8.08
CA ALA A 395 -20.49 -14.98 7.46
C ALA A 395 -21.72 -14.19 7.94
N THR A 396 -21.50 -12.98 8.42
CA THR A 396 -22.55 -11.98 8.65
C THR A 396 -22.35 -10.82 7.68
N ILE A 397 -23.27 -10.69 6.73
CA ILE A 397 -23.11 -9.82 5.56
C ILE A 397 -24.23 -8.77 5.55
N THR A 398 -23.86 -7.50 5.46
CA THR A 398 -24.80 -6.37 5.42
C THR A 398 -24.48 -5.47 4.23
N ILE A 399 -25.40 -5.39 3.27
CA ILE A 399 -25.27 -4.58 2.04
C ILE A 399 -26.34 -3.50 2.06
N THR A 400 -25.95 -2.23 2.23
CA THR A 400 -26.91 -1.15 2.47
C THR A 400 -26.69 0.14 1.71
N ASN A 401 -27.78 0.73 1.21
CA ASN A 401 -27.79 2.05 0.59
C ASN A 401 -26.79 2.24 -0.57
N ASN A 402 -26.36 1.15 -1.21
CA ASN A 402 -25.49 1.23 -2.38
C ASN A 402 -26.31 1.67 -3.60
N THR A 403 -25.66 2.40 -4.51
CA THR A 403 -26.19 2.75 -5.83
C THR A 403 -25.43 1.96 -6.88
N ILE A 404 -26.11 1.04 -7.55
CA ILE A 404 -25.58 0.22 -8.64
C ILE A 404 -26.29 0.68 -9.91
N ASP A 405 -25.53 1.17 -10.89
CA ASP A 405 -26.08 1.71 -12.14
C ASP A 405 -25.29 1.27 -13.38
N GLY A 406 -25.94 0.55 -14.28
CA GLY A 406 -25.37 0.22 -15.58
C GLY A 406 -24.33 -0.89 -15.52
N ASN A 407 -24.77 -2.11 -15.23
CA ASN A 407 -23.94 -3.29 -15.30
C ASN A 407 -24.03 -3.86 -16.72
N ALA A 408 -22.92 -3.83 -17.47
CA ALA A 408 -22.94 -3.95 -18.94
C ALA A 408 -22.65 -5.36 -19.46
N GLY A 409 -22.43 -6.32 -18.58
CA GLY A 409 -22.19 -7.73 -18.93
C GLY A 409 -23.48 -8.53 -19.07
N THR A 410 -23.50 -9.50 -19.98
CA THR A 410 -24.74 -10.17 -20.40
C THR A 410 -25.24 -11.26 -19.45
N THR A 411 -24.53 -11.53 -18.36
CA THR A 411 -24.84 -12.64 -17.44
C THR A 411 -25.01 -12.21 -16.00
N ASP A 412 -24.83 -10.93 -15.70
CA ASP A 412 -24.30 -10.55 -14.39
C ASP A 412 -25.30 -9.68 -13.63
N ASP A 413 -25.25 -9.85 -12.32
CA ASP A 413 -26.24 -9.39 -11.36
C ASP A 413 -25.82 -8.08 -10.69
N GLY A 414 -26.79 -7.42 -10.05
CA GLY A 414 -26.46 -6.27 -9.21
C GLY A 414 -25.70 -6.72 -7.94
N ILE A 415 -26.20 -7.77 -7.30
CA ILE A 415 -25.63 -8.35 -6.09
C ILE A 415 -25.83 -9.86 -6.19
N GLU A 416 -24.75 -10.63 -6.17
CA GLU A 416 -24.78 -12.09 -6.26
C GLU A 416 -24.16 -12.74 -5.01
N PHE A 417 -24.77 -13.85 -4.62
CA PHE A 417 -24.22 -14.84 -3.70
C PHE A 417 -24.31 -16.17 -4.41
N PHE A 418 -23.19 -16.75 -4.87
CA PHE A 418 -23.25 -17.87 -5.80
C PHE A 418 -23.42 -19.21 -5.10
N TYR A 419 -22.50 -19.61 -4.22
CA TYR A 419 -22.59 -20.83 -3.43
C TYR A 419 -22.57 -20.57 -1.93
N ILE A 420 -23.49 -21.21 -1.23
CA ILE A 420 -23.49 -21.26 0.23
C ILE A 420 -23.73 -22.71 0.64
N GLU A 421 -22.72 -23.40 1.16
CA GLU A 421 -22.76 -24.85 1.32
C GLU A 421 -22.02 -25.42 2.54
N ASN A 422 -21.96 -26.74 2.66
CA ASN A 422 -21.10 -27.47 3.59
C ASN A 422 -21.21 -27.02 5.07
N ASN A 423 -22.44 -26.86 5.58
CA ASN A 423 -22.77 -26.38 6.93
C ASN A 423 -22.45 -24.90 7.20
N ALA A 424 -22.20 -24.10 6.17
CA ALA A 424 -22.00 -22.67 6.32
C ALA A 424 -23.20 -21.98 6.99
N ILE A 425 -22.88 -20.89 7.69
CA ILE A 425 -23.83 -19.99 8.32
C ILE A 425 -23.70 -18.62 7.65
N ALA A 426 -24.62 -18.31 6.74
CA ALA A 426 -24.68 -17.01 6.06
C ALA A 426 -25.86 -16.17 6.58
N ASN A 427 -25.58 -15.10 7.32
CA ASN A 427 -26.58 -14.14 7.78
C ASN A 427 -26.51 -12.87 6.94
N THR A 428 -27.32 -12.81 5.89
CA THR A 428 -27.28 -11.74 4.88
C THR A 428 -28.44 -10.77 5.01
N THR A 429 -28.14 -9.47 5.02
CA THR A 429 -29.12 -8.38 4.93
C THR A 429 -28.80 -7.45 3.77
N VAL A 430 -29.71 -7.35 2.80
CA VAL A 430 -29.62 -6.45 1.64
C VAL A 430 -30.75 -5.42 1.73
N THR A 431 -30.42 -4.17 2.08
CA THR A 431 -31.47 -3.16 2.32
C THR A 431 -31.16 -1.74 1.85
N GLY A 432 -32.17 -1.05 1.33
CA GLY A 432 -32.06 0.36 0.94
C GLY A 432 -31.23 0.62 -0.32
N ASN A 433 -30.83 -0.41 -1.06
CA ASN A 433 -30.01 -0.28 -2.26
C ASN A 433 -30.86 0.22 -3.45
N ARG A 434 -30.24 0.97 -4.35
CA ARG A 434 -30.82 1.35 -5.64
C ARG A 434 -30.05 0.62 -6.73
N ILE A 435 -30.73 -0.25 -7.48
CA ILE A 435 -30.13 -1.11 -8.49
C ILE A 435 -30.82 -0.85 -9.82
N THR A 436 -30.09 -0.32 -10.79
CA THR A 436 -30.63 0.06 -12.10
C THR A 436 -29.74 -0.36 -13.25
N GLY A 437 -30.36 -0.69 -14.38
CA GLY A 437 -29.63 -1.01 -15.62
C GLY A 437 -28.67 -2.18 -15.46
N VAL A 438 -29.08 -3.23 -14.73
CA VAL A 438 -28.38 -4.51 -14.67
C VAL A 438 -28.98 -5.46 -15.71
N ASP A 439 -28.15 -6.29 -16.31
CA ASP A 439 -28.51 -7.12 -17.46
C ASP A 439 -29.08 -8.49 -17.06
N ASN A 440 -28.76 -9.04 -15.88
CA ASN A 440 -29.43 -10.22 -15.32
C ASN A 440 -30.34 -9.86 -14.11
N ASP A 441 -30.12 -10.43 -12.94
CA ASP A 441 -30.90 -10.21 -11.71
C ASP A 441 -30.41 -8.97 -10.97
N ALA A 442 -31.31 -8.28 -10.27
CA ALA A 442 -30.84 -7.19 -9.40
C ALA A 442 -30.17 -7.73 -8.14
N ILE A 443 -30.70 -8.83 -7.60
CA ILE A 443 -30.17 -9.54 -6.44
C ILE A 443 -30.39 -11.03 -6.67
N TYR A 444 -29.32 -11.81 -6.67
CA TYR A 444 -29.36 -13.26 -6.83
C TYR A 444 -28.76 -13.96 -5.61
N PHE A 445 -29.37 -15.09 -5.29
CA PHE A 445 -28.90 -16.01 -4.27
C PHE A 445 -28.93 -17.42 -4.88
N GLY A 446 -27.76 -17.90 -5.26
CA GLY A 446 -27.49 -19.19 -5.87
C GLY A 446 -27.28 -20.32 -4.86
N ASP A 447 -27.51 -21.53 -5.37
CA ASP A 447 -26.85 -22.79 -5.01
C ASP A 447 -26.57 -23.01 -3.52
N PHE A 448 -27.65 -23.01 -2.73
CA PHE A 448 -27.62 -23.48 -1.35
C PHE A 448 -27.59 -25.01 -1.27
N GLU A 449 -26.49 -25.59 -0.78
CA GLU A 449 -26.29 -27.04 -0.67
C GLU A 449 -25.87 -27.50 0.74
N ASP A 450 -26.04 -28.79 1.07
CA ASP A 450 -25.43 -29.44 2.23
C ASP A 450 -25.53 -28.72 3.60
N ASP A 451 -26.70 -28.87 4.25
CA ASP A 451 -26.92 -28.51 5.66
C ASP A 451 -26.69 -27.01 6.01
N VAL A 452 -26.88 -26.08 5.05
CA VAL A 452 -26.79 -24.62 5.27
C VAL A 452 -27.75 -24.09 6.34
N ASN A 453 -27.25 -23.13 7.12
CA ASN A 453 -28.06 -22.26 7.98
C ASN A 453 -28.00 -20.79 7.53
N ALA A 454 -28.76 -20.46 6.48
CA ALA A 454 -28.81 -19.10 5.93
C ALA A 454 -30.03 -18.30 6.42
N THR A 455 -29.79 -17.08 6.89
CA THR A 455 -30.85 -16.07 7.13
C THR A 455 -30.69 -14.93 6.15
N ILE A 456 -31.67 -14.75 5.26
CA ILE A 456 -31.62 -13.73 4.19
C ILE A 456 -32.76 -12.73 4.35
N ILE A 457 -32.40 -11.46 4.51
CA ILE A 457 -33.32 -10.34 4.64
C ILE A 457 -33.11 -9.39 3.47
N VAL A 458 -34.15 -9.18 2.66
CA VAL A 458 -34.12 -8.23 1.55
C VAL A 458 -35.25 -7.22 1.75
N SER A 459 -34.93 -5.94 1.93
CA SER A 459 -35.94 -4.91 2.25
C SER A 459 -35.62 -3.54 1.67
N ASP A 460 -36.66 -2.75 1.39
CA ASP A 460 -36.51 -1.33 1.03
C ASP A 460 -35.56 -1.04 -0.17
N ASN A 461 -35.31 -2.03 -1.04
CA ASN A 461 -34.49 -1.84 -2.24
C ASN A 461 -35.34 -1.27 -3.40
N ILE A 462 -34.74 -0.37 -4.18
CA ILE A 462 -35.33 0.21 -5.39
C ILE A 462 -34.68 -0.45 -6.60
N ILE A 463 -35.42 -1.33 -7.27
CA ILE A 463 -34.98 -2.04 -8.48
C ILE A 463 -35.72 -1.45 -9.66
N ASP A 464 -35.00 -0.90 -10.64
CA ASP A 464 -35.58 -0.29 -11.85
C ASP A 464 -34.76 -0.65 -13.09
N GLY A 465 -35.38 -1.39 -14.02
CA GLY A 465 -34.71 -1.81 -15.25
C GLY A 465 -33.70 -2.96 -15.06
N ALA A 466 -33.88 -3.79 -14.04
CA ALA A 466 -33.27 -5.12 -13.98
C ALA A 466 -34.03 -6.09 -14.90
N GLY A 467 -33.33 -7.05 -15.49
CA GLY A 467 -33.89 -8.04 -16.40
C GLY A 467 -33.59 -7.71 -17.87
N GLY A 468 -32.49 -8.27 -18.35
CA GLY A 468 -32.33 -8.64 -19.75
C GLY A 468 -33.34 -9.72 -20.16
N ILE A 469 -32.96 -10.62 -21.05
CA ILE A 469 -33.91 -11.44 -21.82
C ILE A 469 -34.58 -12.57 -20.99
N THR A 470 -34.18 -12.81 -19.73
CA THR A 470 -34.49 -14.07 -19.01
C THR A 470 -34.88 -14.03 -17.53
N ARG A 471 -34.61 -13.00 -16.70
CA ARG A 471 -34.79 -13.09 -15.24
C ARG A 471 -35.31 -11.84 -14.52
N ASP A 472 -35.73 -12.01 -13.27
CA ASP A 472 -36.59 -11.13 -12.44
C ASP A 472 -35.75 -10.13 -11.60
N GLY A 473 -36.41 -9.29 -10.77
CA GLY A 473 -35.68 -8.35 -9.92
C GLY A 473 -34.94 -8.99 -8.73
N ILE A 474 -35.44 -10.11 -8.21
CA ILE A 474 -34.80 -10.87 -7.11
C ILE A 474 -35.02 -12.35 -7.39
N GLU A 475 -33.95 -13.12 -7.52
CA GLU A 475 -33.99 -14.57 -7.78
C GLU A 475 -33.35 -15.37 -6.63
N PHE A 476 -33.88 -16.58 -6.41
CA PHE A 476 -33.35 -17.56 -5.47
C PHE A 476 -33.29 -18.92 -6.17
N SER A 477 -32.09 -19.51 -6.29
CA SER A 477 -31.87 -20.87 -6.78
C SER A 477 -31.63 -21.81 -5.61
N PHE A 478 -32.17 -23.03 -5.68
CA PHE A 478 -31.98 -24.06 -4.66
C PHE A 478 -31.76 -25.41 -5.32
N PHE A 479 -30.68 -26.12 -4.96
CA PHE A 479 -30.47 -27.50 -5.35
C PHE A 479 -31.15 -28.46 -4.35
N GLU A 480 -31.79 -29.50 -4.90
CA GLU A 480 -32.65 -30.41 -4.14
C GLU A 480 -31.82 -31.57 -3.58
N ASP A 481 -31.08 -31.36 -2.47
CA ASP A 481 -30.55 -32.46 -1.65
C ASP A 481 -31.41 -32.74 -0.38
N GLN A 482 -31.31 -33.97 0.15
CA GLN A 482 -32.23 -34.64 1.06
C GLN A 482 -32.36 -34.03 2.48
N ARG A 483 -31.72 -32.89 2.77
CA ARG A 483 -31.81 -32.17 4.06
C ARG A 483 -32.14 -30.71 3.80
N SER A 484 -33.34 -30.30 4.21
CA SER A 484 -33.87 -28.98 3.91
C SER A 484 -33.10 -27.88 4.65
N PRO A 485 -32.51 -26.89 3.94
CA PRO A 485 -31.93 -25.72 4.60
C PRO A 485 -33.00 -24.98 5.42
N ILE A 486 -32.62 -24.40 6.56
CA ILE A 486 -33.52 -23.56 7.37
C ILE A 486 -33.50 -22.15 6.80
N LEU A 487 -34.09 -21.98 5.61
CA LEU A 487 -34.18 -20.68 4.99
C LEU A 487 -35.30 -19.83 5.63
N ARG A 488 -34.95 -18.61 6.05
CA ARG A 488 -35.91 -17.61 6.53
C ARG A 488 -35.89 -16.38 5.63
N LEU A 489 -36.72 -16.40 4.60
CA LEU A 489 -36.91 -15.24 3.72
C LEU A 489 -37.88 -14.22 4.35
N ARG A 490 -37.46 -12.96 4.38
CA ARG A 490 -38.33 -11.83 4.71
C ARG A 490 -38.14 -10.70 3.71
N ALA A 491 -39.01 -10.65 2.70
CA ALA A 491 -39.17 -9.50 1.82
C ALA A 491 -40.11 -8.46 2.45
N ILE A 492 -39.64 -7.23 2.64
CA ILE A 492 -40.47 -6.08 3.06
C ILE A 492 -40.39 -5.05 1.95
N GLY A 493 -41.50 -4.86 1.23
CA GLY A 493 -41.61 -3.92 0.11
C GLY A 493 -42.33 -2.62 0.44
#